data_AF-A0A6J7JKV3-F1
#
_entry.id   AF-A0A6J7JKV3-F1
#
_cell.length_a   1.000
_cell.length_b   1.000
_cell.length_c   1.000
_cell.angle_alpha   90.00
_cell.angle_beta   90.00
_cell.angle_gamma   90.00
#
_symmetry.space_group_name_H-M   'P 1'
#
loop_
_entity.id
_entity.type
_entity.pdbx_description
1 polymer ?
#
loop_
_entity_poly.entity_id
_entity_poly.type
_entity_poly.pdbx_seq_one_letter_code
_entity_poly.pdbx_strand_id
1 'polypeptide(L)'
;MKNSNRFFAFLSSSVLALTLGSPAFAAIPQNDWLCKDSGYACTNKNYSGVTGYAGYDGPYGYDTDKNGGHIAHNCTSYVAFRFYQEMGYYQASYNRFGDAADWDINVRKFEPAANIGKVPFVGDIAQWNFGHVAWIEAVNYTASGSVASIVISDDNYGLKITSQRILYANQTLGVIPWPDNFIGLPIYSGGGGGGSGGIGKPPVATLQPLQTP
;
A
#
# COMPACT_ATOMS: atom_id res chain seq x y z
N MET A 1 85.36 -25.96 32.54
CA MET A 1 84.70 -25.44 31.33
C MET A 1 83.34 -26.10 31.19
N LYS A 2 82.27 -25.28 31.16
CA LYS A 2 81.02 -25.37 30.36
C LYS A 2 80.22 -26.69 30.33
N ASN A 3 78.89 -26.73 30.33
CA ASN A 3 77.84 -25.72 30.49
C ASN A 3 76.52 -26.49 30.72
N SER A 4 75.69 -26.03 31.65
CA SER A 4 74.34 -26.51 31.90
C SER A 4 73.31 -25.80 31.01
N ASN A 5 72.54 -26.52 30.20
CA ASN A 5 71.41 -25.97 29.44
C ASN A 5 70.09 -26.36 30.11
N ARG A 6 69.43 -25.38 30.72
CA ARG A 6 68.04 -25.46 31.20
C ARG A 6 67.14 -24.82 30.16
N PHE A 7 66.20 -25.59 29.60
CA PHE A 7 65.10 -25.09 28.77
C PHE A 7 63.98 -24.58 29.68
N PHE A 8 63.67 -23.27 29.60
CA PHE A 8 62.46 -22.69 30.18
C PHE A 8 61.39 -22.62 29.08
N ALA A 9 60.28 -23.33 29.28
CA ALA A 9 59.08 -23.21 28.45
C ALA A 9 58.17 -22.14 29.06
N PHE A 10 57.93 -21.05 28.33
CA PHE A 10 56.91 -20.05 28.66
C PHE A 10 55.56 -20.53 28.13
N LEU A 11 54.61 -20.85 29.03
CA LEU A 11 53.21 -20.99 28.67
C LEU A 11 52.61 -19.58 28.49
N SER A 12 52.24 -19.24 27.26
CA SER A 12 51.44 -18.05 26.95
C SER A 12 49.96 -18.41 27.15
N SER A 13 49.36 -17.90 28.24
CA SER A 13 47.91 -17.98 28.48
C SER A 13 47.20 -16.99 27.57
N SER A 14 46.49 -17.49 26.56
CA SER A 14 45.54 -16.69 25.77
C SER A 14 44.28 -16.43 26.60
N VAL A 15 44.07 -15.18 27.00
CA VAL A 15 42.82 -14.72 27.61
C VAL A 15 41.79 -14.53 26.51
N LEU A 16 40.79 -15.41 26.46
CA LEU A 16 39.64 -15.29 25.56
C LEU A 16 38.69 -14.23 26.14
N ALA A 17 38.73 -13.01 25.60
CA ALA A 17 37.79 -11.95 25.97
C ALA A 17 36.42 -12.25 25.34
N LEU A 18 35.46 -12.71 26.14
CA LEU A 18 34.05 -12.74 25.77
C LEU A 18 33.54 -11.29 25.71
N THR A 19 33.40 -10.75 24.51
CA THR A 19 32.64 -9.52 24.29
C THR A 19 31.15 -9.87 24.42
N LEU A 20 30.54 -9.47 25.53
CA LEU A 20 29.08 -9.45 25.67
C LEU A 20 28.55 -8.39 24.71
N GLY A 21 28.15 -8.81 23.50
CA GLY A 21 27.45 -7.95 22.57
C GLY A 21 26.15 -7.47 23.20
N SER A 22 25.97 -6.16 23.31
CA SER A 22 24.70 -5.57 23.71
C SER A 22 23.58 -6.13 22.83
N PRO A 23 22.40 -6.46 23.38
CA PRO A 23 21.28 -6.90 22.57
C PRO A 23 20.96 -5.76 21.58
N ALA A 24 21.14 -6.04 20.28
CA ALA A 24 20.64 -5.18 19.24
C ALA A 24 19.12 -5.22 19.33
N PHE A 25 18.52 -4.16 19.88
CA PHE A 25 17.08 -3.97 19.77
C PHE A 25 16.78 -3.76 18.29
N ALA A 26 16.12 -4.73 17.67
CA ALA A 26 15.59 -4.56 16.33
C ALA A 26 14.67 -3.34 16.34
N ALA A 27 14.91 -2.38 15.45
CA ALA A 27 14.06 -1.22 15.32
C ALA A 27 12.62 -1.67 15.04
N ILE A 28 11.65 -1.06 15.73
CA ILE A 28 10.23 -1.33 15.45
C ILE A 28 9.96 -0.83 14.02
N PRO A 29 9.40 -1.67 13.13
CA PRO A 29 9.08 -1.24 11.78
C PRO A 29 8.06 -0.10 11.82
N GLN A 30 8.30 0.94 11.04
CA GLN A 30 7.45 2.13 10.92
C GLN A 30 6.87 2.23 9.52
N ASN A 31 5.75 2.95 9.40
CA ASN A 31 5.14 3.23 8.10
C ASN A 31 6.07 4.17 7.33
N ASP A 32 6.50 3.79 6.13
CA ASP A 32 7.58 4.48 5.42
C ASP A 32 7.31 4.65 3.91
N TRP A 33 8.01 5.61 3.31
CA TRP A 33 8.02 5.85 1.88
C TRP A 33 8.86 4.79 1.17
N LEU A 34 8.29 4.14 0.16
CA LEU A 34 9.04 3.36 -0.82
C LEU A 34 9.43 4.22 -2.02
N CYS A 35 8.55 5.16 -2.40
CA CYS A 35 8.73 6.08 -3.51
C CYS A 35 7.92 7.36 -3.27
N LYS A 36 8.46 8.52 -3.67
CA LYS A 36 7.70 9.78 -3.78
C LYS A 36 8.15 10.56 -5.01
N ASP A 37 7.21 11.12 -5.76
CA ASP A 37 7.52 11.94 -6.92
C ASP A 37 6.39 12.92 -7.28
N SER A 38 6.76 14.16 -7.58
CA SER A 38 5.83 15.20 -8.05
C SER A 38 5.53 15.09 -9.55
N GLY A 39 6.34 14.34 -10.31
CA GLY A 39 6.17 14.09 -11.73
C GLY A 39 5.37 12.83 -12.08
N TYR A 40 4.65 12.25 -11.10
CA TYR A 40 3.82 11.04 -11.24
C TYR A 40 4.58 9.70 -11.38
N ALA A 41 5.91 9.70 -11.28
CA ALA A 41 6.74 8.50 -11.50
C ALA A 41 6.59 7.40 -10.45
N CYS A 42 6.06 7.72 -9.27
CA CYS A 42 5.83 6.74 -8.20
C CYS A 42 4.48 6.04 -8.30
N THR A 43 3.76 6.24 -9.41
CA THR A 43 2.58 5.48 -9.72
C THR A 43 2.91 4.37 -10.72
N ASN A 44 2.32 3.20 -10.50
CA ASN A 44 2.34 2.14 -11.49
C ASN A 44 1.36 2.48 -12.63
N LYS A 45 1.54 1.84 -13.80
CA LYS A 45 0.59 1.81 -14.92
C LYS A 45 0.42 3.13 -15.72
N ASN A 46 1.44 4.00 -15.73
CA ASN A 46 1.46 5.23 -16.55
C ASN A 46 0.42 6.29 -16.16
N TYR A 47 0.06 6.39 -14.88
CA TYR A 47 -0.73 7.53 -14.43
C TYR A 47 0.11 8.81 -14.54
N SER A 48 -0.46 9.85 -15.15
CA SER A 48 0.24 11.10 -15.44
C SER A 48 -0.47 12.32 -14.86
N GLY A 49 -1.43 12.12 -13.94
CA GLY A 49 -2.30 13.17 -13.41
C GLY A 49 -3.22 13.83 -14.44
N VAL A 50 -3.31 13.23 -15.64
CA VAL A 50 -4.28 13.60 -16.67
C VAL A 50 -5.20 12.40 -16.83
N THR A 51 -6.41 12.44 -16.27
CA THR A 51 -7.38 11.38 -16.57
C THR A 51 -8.09 11.70 -17.90
N GLY A 52 -7.41 11.40 -19.01
CA GLY A 52 -8.06 11.31 -20.34
C GLY A 52 -8.96 10.08 -20.49
N TYR A 53 -9.35 9.43 -19.39
CA TYR A 53 -10.17 8.22 -19.42
C TYR A 53 -11.62 8.62 -19.57
N ALA A 54 -12.09 8.58 -20.83
CA ALA A 54 -13.47 8.79 -21.23
C ALA A 54 -14.43 8.05 -20.29
N GLY A 55 -15.03 8.79 -19.34
CA GLY A 55 -15.93 8.25 -18.32
C GLY A 55 -15.65 8.76 -16.90
N TYR A 56 -14.41 9.10 -16.56
CA TYR A 56 -14.06 9.69 -15.25
C TYR A 56 -13.97 11.23 -15.25
N ASP A 57 -14.41 11.89 -16.33
CA ASP A 57 -15.01 13.22 -16.26
C ASP A 57 -16.41 13.08 -15.65
N GLY A 58 -16.47 12.75 -14.35
CA GLY A 58 -17.74 12.69 -13.66
C GLY A 58 -18.40 14.08 -13.65
N PRO A 59 -19.74 14.19 -13.55
CA PRO A 59 -20.46 15.46 -13.38
C PRO A 59 -20.09 16.21 -12.08
N TYR A 60 -19.13 15.68 -11.30
CA TYR A 60 -18.57 16.25 -10.08
C TYR A 60 -17.09 16.68 -10.19
N GLY A 61 -16.46 16.62 -11.37
CA GLY A 61 -15.19 17.30 -11.63
C GLY A 61 -14.07 16.94 -10.65
N TYR A 62 -13.73 15.66 -10.53
CA TYR A 62 -12.59 15.24 -9.71
C TYR A 62 -11.25 15.49 -10.39
N ASP A 63 -11.27 15.78 -11.69
CA ASP A 63 -10.13 16.31 -12.43
C ASP A 63 -10.42 17.69 -12.98
N THR A 64 -9.36 18.50 -13.04
CA THR A 64 -9.30 19.94 -13.26
C THR A 64 -9.63 20.76 -12.03
N ASP A 65 -8.65 21.59 -11.59
CA ASP A 65 -9.05 22.85 -10.99
C ASP A 65 -10.11 23.47 -11.92
N LYS A 66 -11.18 23.97 -11.33
CA LYS A 66 -12.36 24.47 -12.05
C LYS A 66 -12.07 25.64 -13.01
N ASN A 67 -10.80 26.03 -13.21
CA ASN A 67 -10.34 27.27 -13.81
C ASN A 67 -9.15 27.17 -14.78
N GLY A 68 -8.57 26.01 -15.15
CA GLY A 68 -7.28 26.12 -15.88
C GLY A 68 -6.63 24.96 -16.62
N GLY A 69 -7.20 23.75 -16.70
CA GLY A 69 -6.65 22.71 -17.59
C GLY A 69 -5.25 22.18 -17.21
N HIS A 70 -4.95 22.06 -15.92
CA HIS A 70 -3.70 21.46 -15.44
C HIS A 70 -3.90 20.18 -14.63
N ILE A 71 -2.93 19.28 -14.83
CA ILE A 71 -2.53 18.11 -14.07
C ILE A 71 -2.67 18.35 -12.55
N ALA A 72 -3.60 17.67 -11.88
CA ALA A 72 -3.86 17.88 -10.45
C ALA A 72 -3.68 16.59 -9.64
N HIS A 73 -2.82 16.66 -8.63
CA HIS A 73 -2.64 15.58 -7.66
C HIS A 73 -3.95 15.35 -6.88
N ASN A 74 -4.58 14.18 -7.01
CA ASN A 74 -5.81 13.85 -6.29
C ASN A 74 -5.94 12.35 -6.00
N CYS A 75 -6.16 12.01 -4.72
CA CYS A 75 -6.24 10.63 -4.26
C CYS A 75 -7.45 9.89 -4.84
N THR A 76 -8.59 10.56 -4.97
CA THR A 76 -9.81 9.95 -5.51
C THR A 76 -9.67 9.70 -7.01
N SER A 77 -9.12 10.66 -7.76
CA SER A 77 -8.82 10.50 -9.20
C SER A 77 -7.83 9.38 -9.46
N TYR A 78 -6.80 9.24 -8.63
CA TYR A 78 -5.83 8.16 -8.79
C TYR A 78 -6.45 6.79 -8.53
N VAL A 79 -7.20 6.63 -7.44
CA VAL A 79 -7.86 5.35 -7.12
C VAL A 79 -8.89 4.99 -8.19
N ALA A 80 -9.63 5.97 -8.69
CA ALA A 80 -10.53 5.82 -9.84
C ALA A 80 -9.80 5.30 -11.10
N PHE A 81 -8.66 5.92 -11.44
CA PHE A 81 -7.81 5.45 -12.53
C PHE A 81 -7.37 3.99 -12.33
N ARG A 82 -6.96 3.62 -11.10
CA ARG A 82 -6.55 2.25 -10.78
C ARG A 82 -7.68 1.25 -10.95
N PHE A 83 -8.90 1.58 -10.53
CA PHE A 83 -10.05 0.74 -10.81
C PHE A 83 -10.27 0.54 -12.30
N TYR A 84 -10.27 1.62 -13.09
CA TYR A 84 -10.45 1.50 -14.54
C TYR A 84 -9.40 0.58 -15.17
N GLN A 85 -8.14 0.69 -14.76
CA GLN A 85 -7.05 -0.17 -15.24
C GLN A 85 -7.26 -1.64 -14.92
N GLU A 86 -7.71 -1.98 -13.71
CA GLU A 86 -7.88 -3.37 -13.29
C GLU A 86 -9.18 -3.99 -13.80
N MET A 87 -10.23 -3.18 -13.93
CA MET A 87 -11.58 -3.63 -14.29
C MET A 87 -11.83 -3.59 -15.80
N GLY A 88 -11.11 -2.73 -16.52
CA GLY A 88 -11.28 -2.51 -17.96
C GLY A 88 -12.54 -1.76 -18.35
N TYR A 89 -13.33 -1.26 -17.39
CA TYR A 89 -14.51 -0.44 -17.66
C TYR A 89 -14.80 0.52 -16.49
N TYR A 90 -15.66 1.49 -16.78
CA TYR A 90 -16.06 2.54 -15.86
C TYR A 90 -17.46 2.28 -15.29
N GLN A 91 -17.67 2.57 -14.00
CA GLN A 91 -18.99 2.59 -13.38
C GLN A 91 -19.42 3.98 -12.94
N ALA A 92 -20.56 4.43 -13.49
CA ALA A 92 -21.15 5.72 -13.16
C ALA A 92 -21.47 5.90 -11.68
N SER A 93 -21.70 4.80 -10.96
CA SER A 93 -21.99 4.81 -9.54
C SER A 93 -20.83 5.34 -8.69
N TYR A 94 -19.58 5.19 -9.16
CA TYR A 94 -18.39 5.60 -8.41
C TYR A 94 -18.27 7.13 -8.31
N ASN A 95 -18.90 7.88 -9.22
CA ASN A 95 -19.02 9.33 -9.10
C ASN A 95 -19.82 9.79 -7.88
N ARG A 96 -20.56 8.88 -7.24
CA ARG A 96 -21.41 9.18 -6.07
C ARG A 96 -20.69 8.97 -4.75
N PHE A 97 -19.41 8.59 -4.77
CA PHE A 97 -18.64 8.34 -3.55
C PHE A 97 -18.18 9.62 -2.86
N GLY A 98 -18.11 10.74 -3.58
CA GLY A 98 -17.79 12.04 -2.96
C GLY A 98 -16.33 12.14 -2.54
N ASP A 99 -16.12 12.87 -1.44
CA ASP A 99 -14.81 13.04 -0.82
C ASP A 99 -14.34 11.76 -0.14
N ALA A 100 -13.03 11.52 -0.15
CA ALA A 100 -12.40 10.33 0.41
C ALA A 100 -12.80 9.99 1.86
N ALA A 101 -13.13 11.00 2.66
CA ALA A 101 -13.57 10.83 4.05
C ALA A 101 -14.89 10.04 4.16
N ASP A 102 -15.78 10.18 3.17
CA ASP A 102 -17.13 9.61 3.18
C ASP A 102 -17.25 8.36 2.30
N TRP A 103 -16.15 7.87 1.72
CA TRP A 103 -16.20 6.76 0.76
C TRP A 103 -16.77 5.49 1.35
N ASP A 104 -16.46 5.13 2.60
CA ASP A 104 -17.03 3.93 3.21
C ASP A 104 -18.56 4.05 3.34
N ILE A 105 -19.07 5.19 3.80
CA ILE A 105 -20.50 5.48 3.94
C ILE A 105 -21.19 5.46 2.57
N ASN A 106 -20.63 6.17 1.59
CA ASN A 106 -21.24 6.31 0.28
C ASN A 106 -21.17 5.01 -0.52
N VAL A 107 -20.11 4.22 -0.40
CA VAL A 107 -20.02 2.90 -1.02
C VAL A 107 -21.09 1.97 -0.45
N ARG A 108 -21.31 1.93 0.89
CA ARG A 108 -22.42 1.13 1.47
C ARG A 108 -23.78 1.51 0.89
N LYS A 109 -23.97 2.80 0.60
CA LYS A 109 -25.23 3.34 0.08
C LYS A 109 -25.43 3.02 -1.41
N PHE A 110 -24.37 3.12 -2.21
CA PHE A 110 -24.49 3.09 -3.67
C PHE A 110 -24.00 1.79 -4.32
N GLU A 111 -23.21 0.97 -3.60
CA GLU A 111 -22.69 -0.33 -4.01
C GLU A 111 -22.97 -1.37 -2.92
N PRO A 112 -24.20 -1.88 -2.80
CA PRO A 112 -24.57 -2.82 -1.74
C PRO A 112 -23.82 -4.17 -1.82
N ALA A 113 -23.20 -4.47 -2.96
CA ALA A 113 -22.37 -5.66 -3.15
C ALA A 113 -20.89 -5.45 -2.81
N ALA A 114 -20.48 -4.21 -2.47
CA ALA A 114 -19.13 -3.94 -2.03
C ALA A 114 -18.84 -4.56 -0.67
N ASN A 115 -17.61 -5.07 -0.53
CA ASN A 115 -17.09 -5.52 0.74
C ASN A 115 -16.41 -4.35 1.44
N ILE A 116 -16.84 -4.01 2.65
CA ILE A 116 -16.18 -2.97 3.44
C ILE A 116 -15.88 -3.54 4.82
N GLY A 117 -14.58 -3.66 5.12
CA GLY A 117 -14.10 -4.32 6.32
C GLY A 117 -12.77 -3.78 6.82
N LYS A 118 -12.16 -4.56 7.71
CA LYS A 118 -10.87 -4.25 8.36
C LYS A 118 -9.72 -5.17 7.90
N VAL A 119 -10.00 -6.05 6.93
CA VAL A 119 -9.01 -6.97 6.37
C VAL A 119 -8.73 -6.53 4.93
N PRO A 120 -7.48 -6.15 4.59
CA PRO A 120 -7.14 -5.75 3.24
C PRO A 120 -7.02 -6.93 2.28
N PHE A 121 -7.40 -6.70 1.04
CA PHE A 121 -7.03 -7.52 -0.11
C PHE A 121 -6.29 -6.68 -1.16
N VAL A 122 -5.50 -7.34 -1.99
CA VAL A 122 -4.89 -6.69 -3.16
C VAL A 122 -6.01 -6.19 -4.07
N GLY A 123 -5.91 -4.92 -4.48
CA GLY A 123 -6.91 -4.24 -5.27
C GLY A 123 -8.06 -3.62 -4.49
N ASP A 124 -8.08 -3.76 -3.16
CA ASP A 124 -8.96 -2.94 -2.34
C ASP A 124 -8.48 -1.48 -2.28
N ILE A 125 -9.38 -0.61 -1.85
CA ILE A 125 -9.07 0.77 -1.47
C ILE A 125 -8.77 0.79 0.02
N ALA A 126 -7.60 1.29 0.39
CA ALA A 126 -7.33 1.75 1.74
C ALA A 126 -7.94 3.15 1.93
N GLN A 127 -8.79 3.35 2.94
CA GLN A 127 -9.47 4.61 3.20
C GLN A 127 -9.18 5.12 4.62
N TRP A 128 -9.02 6.44 4.74
CA TRP A 128 -8.88 7.15 6.00
C TRP A 128 -9.98 8.20 6.14
N ASN A 129 -10.62 8.21 7.32
CA ASN A 129 -11.75 9.09 7.63
C ASN A 129 -11.37 10.57 7.68
N PHE A 130 -10.08 10.91 7.75
CA PHE A 130 -9.61 12.29 7.67
C PHE A 130 -9.62 12.85 6.24
N GLY A 131 -9.92 12.03 5.22
CA GLY A 131 -10.02 12.47 3.83
C GLY A 131 -8.87 12.02 2.95
N HIS A 132 -8.54 10.72 2.98
CA HIS A 132 -7.57 10.15 2.06
C HIS A 132 -7.95 8.74 1.60
N VAL A 133 -7.58 8.38 0.38
CA VAL A 133 -7.71 7.02 -0.16
C VAL A 133 -6.45 6.63 -0.93
N ALA A 134 -6.16 5.33 -0.94
CA ALA A 134 -5.03 4.76 -1.67
C ALA A 134 -5.40 3.38 -2.22
N TRP A 135 -4.71 2.98 -3.28
CA TRP A 135 -4.86 1.64 -3.86
C TRP A 135 -3.94 0.64 -3.16
N ILE A 136 -4.42 -0.56 -2.86
CA ILE A 136 -3.59 -1.64 -2.29
C ILE A 136 -2.90 -2.43 -3.40
N GLU A 137 -1.58 -2.30 -3.44
CA GLU A 137 -0.70 -2.98 -4.39
C GLU A 137 -0.35 -4.40 -3.93
N ALA A 138 -0.11 -4.57 -2.62
CA ALA A 138 0.28 -5.85 -2.04
C ALA A 138 -0.17 -5.96 -0.59
N VAL A 139 -0.39 -7.20 -0.14
CA VAL A 139 -0.65 -7.55 1.26
C VAL A 139 0.37 -8.60 1.69
N ASN A 140 1.16 -8.29 2.71
CA ASN A 140 2.14 -9.20 3.27
C ASN A 140 1.58 -9.83 4.55
N TYR A 141 1.84 -11.12 4.74
CA TYR A 141 1.35 -11.88 5.89
C TYR A 141 2.50 -12.37 6.76
N THR A 142 2.26 -12.48 8.06
CA THR A 142 3.14 -13.19 8.99
C THR A 142 3.12 -14.68 8.70
N ALA A 143 4.07 -15.43 9.27
CA ALA A 143 4.07 -16.89 9.20
C ALA A 143 2.80 -17.53 9.80
N SER A 144 2.12 -16.84 10.72
CA SER A 144 0.85 -17.28 11.31
C SER A 144 -0.38 -16.93 10.46
N GLY A 145 -0.20 -16.31 9.28
CA GLY A 145 -1.28 -15.94 8.37
C GLY A 145 -2.01 -14.64 8.71
N SER A 146 -1.51 -13.85 9.66
CA SER A 146 -2.05 -12.51 9.97
C SER A 146 -1.45 -11.46 9.05
N VAL A 147 -2.17 -10.38 8.74
CA VAL A 147 -1.62 -9.28 7.94
C VAL A 147 -0.47 -8.61 8.71
N ALA A 148 0.71 -8.57 8.10
CA ALA A 148 1.90 -7.91 8.64
C ALA A 148 2.01 -6.47 8.14
N SER A 149 1.82 -6.28 6.83
CA SER A 149 1.88 -4.97 6.18
C SER A 149 1.11 -4.95 4.87
N ILE A 150 0.86 -3.75 4.36
CA ILE A 150 0.36 -3.51 3.02
C ILE A 150 1.32 -2.57 2.27
N VAL A 151 1.41 -2.75 0.97
CA VAL A 151 1.97 -1.73 0.07
C VAL A 151 0.82 -0.99 -0.57
N ILE A 152 0.85 0.33 -0.46
CA ILE A 152 -0.14 1.21 -1.09
C ILE A 152 0.51 2.10 -2.12
N SER A 153 -0.29 2.51 -3.10
CA SER A 153 0.05 3.58 -4.04
C SER A 153 -1.03 4.65 -4.01
N ASP A 154 -0.65 5.91 -4.08
CA ASP A 154 -1.59 7.02 -4.10
C ASP A 154 -1.10 8.22 -4.91
N ASP A 155 -2.01 9.20 -5.01
CA ASP A 155 -1.73 10.55 -5.43
C ASP A 155 -2.25 11.51 -4.36
N ASN A 156 -1.39 12.38 -3.83
CA ASN A 156 -1.69 13.16 -2.65
C ASN A 156 -1.86 14.64 -2.99
N TYR A 157 -3.10 15.14 -2.85
CA TYR A 157 -3.42 16.53 -3.11
C TYR A 157 -2.68 17.51 -2.19
N GLY A 158 -2.57 17.20 -0.89
CA GLY A 158 -1.95 18.10 0.09
C GLY A 158 -0.43 18.19 -0.05
N LEU A 159 0.20 17.07 -0.44
CA LEU A 159 1.65 16.98 -0.62
C LEU A 159 2.11 17.22 -2.05
N LYS A 160 1.20 17.25 -3.02
CA LYS A 160 1.48 17.40 -4.46
C LYS A 160 2.50 16.39 -4.97
N ILE A 161 2.30 15.13 -4.58
CA ILE A 161 3.14 14.01 -5.00
C ILE A 161 2.29 12.77 -5.23
N THR A 162 2.79 11.92 -6.11
CA THR A 162 2.43 10.51 -6.13
C THR A 162 3.37 9.72 -5.26
N SER A 163 2.91 8.58 -4.73
CA SER A 163 3.76 7.79 -3.88
C SER A 163 3.42 6.31 -3.79
N GLN A 164 4.42 5.56 -3.34
CA GLN A 164 4.25 4.22 -2.79
C GLN A 164 4.75 4.19 -1.36
N ARG A 165 4.01 3.49 -0.50
CA ARG A 165 4.32 3.37 0.93
C ARG A 165 4.12 1.96 1.39
N ILE A 166 4.90 1.55 2.39
CA ILE A 166 4.63 0.35 3.17
C ILE A 166 4.03 0.76 4.51
N LEU A 167 2.89 0.18 4.86
CA LEU A 167 2.23 0.39 6.14
C LEU A 167 2.20 -0.93 6.89
N TYR A 168 2.63 -0.91 8.16
CA TYR A 168 2.62 -2.08 9.03
C TYR A 168 1.34 -2.11 9.86
N ALA A 169 0.77 -3.30 10.03
CA ALA A 169 -0.44 -3.49 10.81
C ALA A 169 -0.22 -3.02 12.25
N ASN A 170 -1.21 -2.30 12.80
CA ASN A 170 -1.19 -1.71 14.15
C ASN A 170 -0.09 -0.65 14.41
N GLN A 171 0.57 -0.15 13.37
CA GLN A 171 1.54 0.93 13.50
C GLN A 171 0.88 2.30 13.25
N THR A 172 1.12 3.24 14.16
CA THR A 172 0.64 4.63 14.07
C THR A 172 1.76 5.61 13.77
N LEU A 173 3.02 5.19 13.94
CA LEU A 173 4.19 6.01 13.66
C LEU A 173 4.59 5.95 12.19
N GLY A 174 5.12 7.07 11.69
CA GLY A 174 5.65 7.20 10.34
C GLY A 174 4.79 8.11 9.47
N VAL A 175 4.71 7.76 8.19
CA VAL A 175 4.21 8.64 7.12
C VAL A 175 2.68 8.86 7.14
N ILE A 176 1.92 7.82 7.46
CA ILE A 176 0.47 7.82 7.62
C ILE A 176 0.11 6.59 8.49
N PRO A 177 -0.89 6.65 9.38
CA PRO A 177 -1.30 5.48 10.16
C PRO A 177 -1.96 4.41 9.29
N TRP A 178 -2.23 3.25 9.89
CA TRP A 178 -3.04 2.20 9.27
C TRP A 178 -4.42 2.72 8.83
N PRO A 179 -4.96 2.27 7.68
CA PRO A 179 -6.27 2.71 7.18
C PRO A 179 -7.41 2.41 8.14
N ASP A 180 -8.41 3.30 8.14
CA ASP A 180 -9.65 3.09 8.89
C ASP A 180 -10.46 1.96 8.26
N ASN A 181 -10.58 1.93 6.92
CA ASN A 181 -11.39 0.95 6.21
C ASN A 181 -10.67 0.39 4.98
N PHE A 182 -11.05 -0.84 4.62
CA PHE A 182 -10.71 -1.45 3.35
C PHE A 182 -11.98 -1.69 2.54
N ILE A 183 -12.01 -1.15 1.33
CA ILE A 183 -13.18 -1.17 0.45
C ILE A 183 -12.83 -1.98 -0.80
N GLY A 184 -13.43 -3.16 -0.91
CA GLY A 184 -13.40 -3.99 -2.11
C GLY A 184 -14.67 -3.78 -2.92
N LEU A 185 -14.54 -3.19 -4.12
CA LEU A 185 -15.66 -3.04 -5.04
C LEU A 185 -15.91 -4.34 -5.82
N PRO A 186 -17.16 -4.67 -6.11
CA PRO A 186 -17.49 -5.88 -6.86
C PRO A 186 -16.99 -5.80 -8.31
N ILE A 187 -16.44 -6.91 -8.80
CA ILE A 187 -16.07 -7.03 -10.20
C ILE A 187 -17.33 -7.32 -11.03
N TYR A 188 -17.94 -6.30 -11.64
CA TYR A 188 -19.02 -6.54 -12.59
C TYR A 188 -18.43 -6.92 -13.96
N SER A 189 -18.44 -8.19 -14.32
CA SER A 189 -18.18 -8.57 -15.71
C SER A 189 -19.37 -8.11 -16.57
N GLY A 190 -19.09 -7.30 -17.58
CA GLY A 190 -20.09 -6.94 -18.60
C GLY A 190 -20.70 -8.21 -19.21
N GLY A 191 -22.03 -8.21 -19.31
CA GLY A 191 -22.84 -9.40 -19.56
C GLY A 191 -22.45 -10.23 -20.79
N GLY A 192 -22.49 -11.55 -20.60
CA GLY A 192 -22.30 -12.52 -21.68
C GLY A 192 -22.22 -13.97 -21.19
N GLY A 193 -23.29 -14.46 -20.55
CA GLY A 193 -23.67 -15.89 -20.51
C GLY A 193 -22.77 -16.87 -19.73
N GLY A 194 -23.40 -17.62 -18.82
CA GLY A 194 -22.86 -18.90 -18.34
C GLY A 194 -22.52 -18.90 -16.86
N GLY A 195 -23.32 -19.61 -16.07
CA GLY A 195 -23.20 -19.67 -14.63
C GLY A 195 -21.91 -20.33 -14.12
N SER A 196 -21.48 -19.91 -12.94
CA SER A 196 -21.18 -20.77 -11.79
C SER A 196 -20.81 -19.87 -10.62
N GLY A 197 -21.21 -20.25 -9.40
CA GLY A 197 -20.93 -19.50 -8.19
C GLY A 197 -19.44 -19.33 -7.93
N GLY A 198 -19.07 -18.14 -7.44
CA GLY A 198 -17.69 -17.77 -7.13
C GLY A 198 -17.31 -16.49 -7.84
N ILE A 199 -17.86 -15.35 -7.42
CA ILE A 199 -17.54 -14.05 -8.02
C ILE A 199 -16.12 -13.67 -7.60
N GLY A 200 -15.17 -14.04 -8.46
CA GLY A 200 -14.00 -13.27 -8.87
C GLY A 200 -13.25 -12.53 -7.77
N LYS A 201 -12.55 -13.27 -6.92
CA LYS A 201 -11.42 -12.69 -6.16
C LYS A 201 -10.27 -12.44 -7.16
N PRO A 202 -9.62 -11.26 -7.17
CA PRO A 202 -8.34 -11.12 -7.86
C PRO A 202 -7.34 -12.18 -7.34
N PRO A 203 -6.32 -12.55 -8.14
CA PRO A 203 -5.47 -13.71 -7.86
C PRO A 203 -4.93 -13.70 -6.43
N VAL A 204 -4.95 -14.88 -5.82
CA VAL A 204 -4.45 -15.14 -4.47
C VAL A 204 -3.05 -14.53 -4.33
N ALA A 205 -2.88 -13.68 -3.32
CA ALA A 205 -1.60 -13.10 -2.96
C ALA A 205 -0.52 -14.19 -2.94
N THR A 206 0.48 -14.07 -3.80
CA THR A 206 1.72 -14.82 -3.64
C THR A 206 2.30 -14.42 -2.29
N LEU A 207 2.44 -15.38 -1.39
CA LEU A 207 3.19 -15.23 -0.15
C LEU A 207 4.64 -14.87 -0.52
N GLN A 208 4.95 -13.58 -0.62
CA GLN A 208 6.34 -13.15 -0.60
C GLN A 208 6.79 -13.17 0.86
N PRO A 209 7.78 -14.01 1.23
CA PRO A 209 8.38 -13.92 2.55
C PRO A 209 8.92 -12.51 2.74
N LEU A 210 8.75 -11.98 3.94
CA LEU A 210 9.40 -10.74 4.36
C LEU A 210 10.91 -10.93 4.13
N GLN A 211 11.48 -10.27 3.12
CA GLN A 211 12.93 -10.20 2.99
C GLN A 211 13.42 -9.26 4.10
N THR A 212 13.94 -9.86 5.16
CA THR A 212 14.74 -9.12 6.14
C THR A 212 16.04 -8.66 5.47
N PRO A 213 16.49 -7.42 5.69
CA PRO A 213 17.76 -6.92 5.17
C PRO A 213 18.97 -7.73 5.67
#